data_AF-A0A4R5AG85-F1
#
_entry.id   AF-A0A4R5AG85-F1
#
_cell.length_a   1.000
_cell.length_b   1.000
_cell.length_c   1.000
_cell.angle_alpha   90.00
_cell.angle_beta   90.00
_cell.angle_gamma   90.00
#
_symmetry.space_group_name_H-M   'P 1'
#
loop_
_entity.id
_entity.type
_entity.pdbx_description
1 polymer ?
#
loop_
_entity_poly.entity_id
_entity_poly.type
_entity_poly.pdbx_seq_one_letter_code
_entity_poly.pdbx_strand_id
1 'polypeptide(L)'
;MPHRSAEPLAWLAFSAGGVLAAVFAPVVLFLAGLALPLGWISADHAHLDDVLSHLLTRIVLLGICVAALFHFAHRFRYTLYDGLQLARYGTVITAGCYGLAMLGSAAAAAVLLLNR
;
A
#
# COMPACT_ATOMS: atom_id res chain seq x y z
N MET A 1 14.36 31.57 -5.26
CA MET A 1 14.92 30.20 -5.22
C MET A 1 14.05 29.33 -6.12
N PRO A 2 14.61 28.50 -7.02
CA PRO A 2 13.78 27.63 -7.86
C PRO A 2 13.06 26.61 -6.98
N HIS A 3 11.76 26.44 -7.19
CA HIS A 3 10.94 25.47 -6.47
C HIS A 3 11.39 24.05 -6.85
N ARG A 4 12.00 23.31 -5.92
CA ARG A 4 12.36 21.91 -6.16
C ARG A 4 11.09 21.07 -6.18
N SER A 5 10.85 20.36 -7.26
CA SER A 5 9.73 19.42 -7.36
C SER A 5 10.01 18.20 -6.47
N ALA A 6 8.96 17.70 -5.79
CA ALA A 6 9.02 16.44 -5.04
C ALA A 6 8.90 15.19 -5.95
N GLU A 7 8.74 15.38 -7.26
CA GLU A 7 8.53 14.32 -8.24
C GLU A 7 9.58 13.18 -8.17
N PRO A 8 10.90 13.44 -7.99
CA PRO A 8 11.88 12.34 -7.86
C PRO A 8 11.63 11.44 -6.65
N LEU A 9 11.17 12.00 -5.52
CA LEU A 9 10.84 11.22 -4.33
C LEU A 9 9.57 10.40 -4.54
N ALA A 10 8.58 10.96 -5.22
CA ALA A 10 7.37 10.23 -5.59
C ALA A 10 7.68 9.03 -6.50
N TRP A 11 8.59 9.22 -7.47
CA TRP A 11 9.06 8.13 -8.34
C TRP A 11 9.84 7.05 -7.59
N LEU A 12 10.67 7.43 -6.61
CA LEU A 12 11.38 6.48 -5.76
C LEU A 12 10.39 5.61 -4.98
N ALA A 13 9.40 6.24 -4.33
CA ALA A 13 8.36 5.53 -3.59
C ALA A 13 7.51 4.62 -4.51
N PHE A 14 7.17 5.10 -5.70
CA PHE A 14 6.47 4.33 -6.72
C PHE A 14 7.25 3.08 -7.15
N SER A 15 8.55 3.21 -7.42
CA SER A 15 9.40 2.11 -7.87
C SER A 15 9.57 1.07 -6.76
N ALA A 16 9.94 1.50 -5.55
CA ALA A 16 10.09 0.61 -4.40
C ALA A 16 8.77 -0.11 -4.08
N GLY A 17 7.65 0.62 -4.06
CA GLY A 17 6.33 0.04 -3.85
C GLY A 17 5.89 -0.91 -4.95
N GLY A 18 6.28 -0.64 -6.21
CA GLY A 18 6.00 -1.53 -7.33
C GLY A 18 6.73 -2.87 -7.22
N VAL A 19 8.01 -2.83 -6.84
CA VAL A 19 8.80 -4.05 -6.61
C VAL A 19 8.22 -4.86 -5.46
N LEU A 20 7.93 -4.22 -4.31
CA LEU A 20 7.35 -4.90 -3.16
C LEU A 20 5.96 -5.48 -3.49
N ALA A 21 5.09 -4.72 -4.16
CA ALA A 21 3.79 -5.23 -4.57
C ALA A 21 3.91 -6.41 -5.55
N ALA A 22 4.82 -6.35 -6.52
CA ALA A 22 5.02 -7.44 -7.47
C ALA A 22 5.46 -8.76 -6.79
N VAL A 23 6.27 -8.67 -5.74
CA VAL A 23 6.74 -9.85 -4.98
C VAL A 23 5.68 -10.36 -4.02
N PHE A 24 5.06 -9.47 -3.23
CA PHE A 24 4.22 -9.88 -2.10
C PHE A 24 2.72 -9.98 -2.42
N ALA A 25 2.19 -9.19 -3.36
CA ALA A 25 0.76 -9.23 -3.68
C ALA A 25 0.30 -10.62 -4.16
N PRO A 26 1.05 -11.36 -5.03
CA PRO A 26 0.65 -12.71 -5.41
C PRO A 26 0.53 -13.66 -4.22
N VAL A 27 1.45 -13.56 -3.25
CA VAL A 27 1.44 -14.40 -2.04
C VAL A 27 0.23 -14.07 -1.18
N VAL A 28 -0.04 -12.78 -0.91
CA VAL A 28 -1.18 -12.36 -0.09
C VAL A 28 -2.50 -12.73 -0.75
N LEU A 29 -2.64 -12.50 -2.06
CA LEU A 29 -3.84 -12.86 -2.82
C LEU A 29 -4.05 -14.37 -2.87
N PHE A 30 -2.98 -15.15 -3.01
CA PHE A 30 -3.07 -16.60 -2.96
C PHE A 30 -3.50 -17.09 -1.58
N LEU A 31 -2.84 -16.66 -0.50
CA LEU A 31 -3.12 -17.13 0.85
C LEU A 31 -4.54 -16.74 1.30
N ALA A 32 -4.86 -15.45 1.22
CA ALA A 32 -6.14 -14.92 1.73
C ALA A 32 -7.30 -15.10 0.75
N GLY A 33 -7.05 -15.08 -0.57
CA GLY A 33 -8.08 -15.16 -1.59
C GLY A 33 -8.38 -16.59 -2.07
N LEU A 34 -7.44 -17.53 -1.94
CA LEU A 34 -7.59 -18.91 -2.45
C LEU A 34 -7.31 -19.96 -1.38
N ALA A 35 -6.11 -20.02 -0.82
CA ALA A 35 -5.66 -21.15 -0.01
C ALA A 35 -6.46 -21.31 1.29
N LEU A 36 -6.73 -20.21 2.02
CA LEU A 36 -7.56 -20.23 3.21
C LEU A 36 -9.05 -20.48 2.87
N PRO A 37 -9.70 -19.73 1.94
CA PRO A 37 -11.11 -19.96 1.63
C PRO A 37 -11.43 -21.35 1.06
N LEU A 38 -10.50 -21.95 0.32
CA LEU A 38 -10.67 -23.29 -0.27
C LEU A 38 -10.22 -24.43 0.67
N GLY A 39 -9.70 -24.10 1.86
CA GLY A 39 -9.26 -25.10 2.85
C GLY A 39 -7.99 -25.86 2.47
N TRP A 40 -7.16 -25.34 1.55
CA TRP A 40 -5.87 -25.93 1.21
C TRP A 40 -4.85 -25.79 2.33
N ILE A 41 -5.00 -24.71 3.11
CA ILE A 41 -4.30 -24.47 4.37
C ILE A 41 -5.32 -24.13 5.45
N SER A 42 -5.00 -24.46 6.70
CA SER A 42 -5.83 -24.14 7.86
C SER A 42 -5.07 -23.19 8.78
N ALA A 43 -5.65 -22.04 9.06
CA ALA A 43 -5.22 -21.12 10.09
C ALA A 43 -6.47 -20.60 10.79
N ASP A 44 -6.57 -20.83 12.11
CA ASP A 44 -7.63 -20.24 12.90
C ASP A 44 -7.26 -18.82 13.35
N HIS A 45 -8.22 -18.13 13.97
CA HIS A 45 -8.01 -16.76 14.42
C HIS A 45 -6.87 -16.67 15.44
N ALA A 46 -6.75 -17.67 16.34
CA ALA A 46 -5.70 -17.71 17.35
C ALA A 46 -4.30 -17.82 16.72
N HIS A 47 -4.14 -18.66 15.69
CA HIS A 47 -2.88 -18.77 14.96
C HIS A 47 -2.50 -17.48 14.25
N LEU A 48 -3.46 -16.83 13.57
CA LEU A 48 -3.19 -15.55 12.89
C LEU A 48 -2.84 -14.44 13.88
N ASP A 49 -3.50 -14.41 15.03
CA ASP A 49 -3.20 -13.46 16.11
C ASP A 49 -1.81 -13.69 16.70
N ASP A 50 -1.39 -14.94 16.90
CA ASP A 50 -0.04 -15.30 17.35
C ASP A 50 1.03 -14.85 16.35
N VAL A 51 0.81 -15.06 15.05
CA VAL A 51 1.69 -14.55 13.98
C VAL A 51 1.79 -13.03 14.01
N LEU A 52 0.67 -12.34 14.24
CA LEU A 52 0.61 -10.90 14.38
C LEU A 52 1.18 -10.41 15.72
N SER A 53 1.34 -11.24 16.75
CA SER A 53 1.94 -10.84 18.03
C SER A 53 3.41 -10.38 17.86
N HIS A 54 4.10 -10.89 16.84
CA HIS A 54 5.47 -10.51 16.53
C HIS A 54 5.57 -9.11 15.89
N LEU A 55 6.33 -8.22 16.55
CA LEU A 55 6.58 -6.86 16.07
C LEU A 55 7.18 -6.82 14.65
N LEU A 56 8.08 -7.75 14.34
CA LEU A 56 8.70 -7.83 13.01
C LEU A 56 7.63 -8.06 11.93
N THR A 57 6.68 -8.97 12.17
CA THR A 57 5.57 -9.24 11.26
C THR A 57 4.75 -7.98 11.03
N ARG A 58 4.39 -7.26 12.10
CA ARG A 58 3.63 -6.00 12.02
C ARG A 58 4.36 -4.94 11.20
N ILE A 59 5.67 -4.76 11.42
CA ILE A 59 6.48 -3.77 10.68
C ILE A 59 6.59 -4.14 9.20
N VAL A 60 6.82 -5.41 8.89
CA VAL A 60 6.91 -5.89 7.49
C VAL A 60 5.58 -5.69 6.77
N LEU A 61 4.46 -6.08 7.39
CA LEU A 61 3.11 -5.87 6.84
C LEU A 61 2.82 -4.39 6.63
N LEU A 62 3.15 -3.54 7.61
CA LEU A 62 2.98 -2.10 7.48
C LEU A 62 3.80 -1.56 6.29
N GLY A 63 5.06 -1.97 6.16
CA GLY A 63 5.93 -1.58 5.05
C GLY A 63 5.35 -1.98 3.69
N ILE A 64 4.87 -3.21 3.55
CA ILE A 64 4.22 -3.69 2.32
C ILE A 64 2.96 -2.88 2.01
N CYS A 65 2.08 -2.67 3.00
CA CYS A 65 0.86 -1.89 2.83
C CYS A 65 1.14 -0.44 2.40
N VAL A 66 2.03 0.25 3.11
CA VAL A 66 2.43 1.64 2.78
C VAL A 66 3.01 1.70 1.37
N ALA A 67 3.92 0.80 1.04
CA ALA A 67 4.59 0.81 -0.26
C ALA A 67 3.59 0.55 -1.41
N ALA A 68 2.65 -0.39 -1.23
CA ALA A 68 1.58 -0.64 -2.19
C ALA A 68 0.64 0.58 -2.37
N LEU A 69 0.28 1.27 -1.28
CA LEU A 69 -0.54 2.48 -1.33
C LEU A 69 0.12 3.62 -2.10
N PHE A 70 1.41 3.87 -1.88
CA PHE A 70 2.14 4.92 -2.61
C PHE A 70 2.40 4.53 -4.08
N HIS A 71 2.63 3.25 -4.37
CA HIS A 71 2.68 2.74 -5.73
C HIS A 71 1.36 3.00 -6.48
N PHE A 72 0.24 2.63 -5.86
CA PHE A 72 -1.09 2.89 -6.38
C PHE A 72 -1.34 4.38 -6.59
N ALA A 73 -1.08 5.22 -5.59
CA ALA A 73 -1.35 6.66 -5.67
C ALA A 73 -0.61 7.32 -6.84
N HIS A 74 0.66 6.97 -7.03
CA HIS A 74 1.44 7.52 -8.13
C HIS A 74 0.91 7.07 -9.49
N ARG A 75 0.62 5.76 -9.66
CA ARG A 75 0.10 5.22 -10.92
C ARG A 75 -1.30 5.75 -11.23
N PHE A 76 -2.18 5.78 -10.23
CA PHE A 76 -3.56 6.23 -10.37
C PHE A 76 -3.65 7.71 -10.70
N ARG A 77 -2.78 8.55 -10.13
CA ARG A 77 -2.64 9.96 -10.52
C ARG A 77 -2.44 10.10 -12.03
N TYR A 78 -1.49 9.35 -12.60
CA TYR A 78 -1.22 9.38 -14.04
C TYR A 78 -2.33 8.75 -14.88
N THR A 79 -3.00 7.71 -14.38
CA THR A 79 -4.22 7.19 -15.02
C THR A 79 -5.29 8.27 -15.13
N LEU A 80 -5.48 9.10 -14.11
CA LEU A 80 -6.44 10.20 -14.16
C LEU A 80 -5.96 11.37 -15.05
N TYR A 81 -4.69 11.76 -14.92
CA TYR A 81 -4.09 12.86 -15.69
C TYR A 81 -4.06 12.56 -17.18
N ASP A 82 -3.39 11.47 -17.55
CA ASP A 82 -3.02 11.15 -18.93
C ASP A 82 -3.97 10.09 -19.52
N GLY A 83 -4.43 9.14 -18.71
CA GLY A 83 -5.39 8.14 -19.19
C GLY A 83 -6.78 8.74 -19.43
N LEU A 84 -7.31 9.46 -18.43
CA LEU A 84 -8.62 10.11 -18.50
C LEU A 84 -8.57 11.58 -18.91
N GLN A 85 -7.39 12.12 -19.22
CA GLN A 85 -7.20 13.49 -19.71
C GLN A 85 -7.73 14.57 -18.73
N LEU A 86 -7.64 14.31 -17.42
CA LEU A 86 -8.13 15.20 -16.35
C LEU A 86 -7.06 16.15 -15.79
N ALA A 87 -5.99 16.42 -16.56
CA ALA A 87 -4.85 17.24 -16.11
C ALA A 87 -5.24 18.62 -15.55
N ARG A 88 -6.36 19.21 -16.00
CA ARG A 88 -6.90 20.46 -15.46
C ARG A 88 -7.24 20.42 -13.96
N TYR A 89 -7.50 19.24 -13.40
CA TYR A 89 -7.80 19.02 -11.98
C TYR A 89 -6.56 18.58 -11.19
N GLY A 90 -5.36 18.86 -11.70
CA GLY A 90 -4.14 18.23 -11.22
C GLY A 90 -3.87 18.36 -9.72
N THR A 91 -4.08 19.54 -9.15
CA THR A 91 -3.92 19.76 -7.71
C THR A 91 -4.85 18.87 -6.88
N VAL A 92 -6.12 18.77 -7.27
CA VAL A 92 -7.13 17.96 -6.57
C VAL A 92 -6.80 16.47 -6.70
N ILE A 93 -6.44 16.02 -7.90
CA ILE A 93 -6.08 14.63 -8.14
C ILE A 93 -4.83 14.25 -7.34
N THR A 94 -3.80 15.10 -7.35
CA THR A 94 -2.56 14.85 -6.60
C THR A 94 -2.84 14.79 -5.10
N ALA A 95 -3.56 15.77 -4.56
CA ALA A 95 -3.95 15.80 -3.15
C ALA A 95 -4.80 14.57 -2.77
N GLY A 96 -5.75 14.17 -3.63
CA GLY A 96 -6.59 13.00 -3.41
C GLY A 96 -5.78 11.70 -3.40
N CYS A 97 -4.93 11.47 -4.40
CA CYS A 97 -4.16 10.23 -4.52
C CYS A 97 -3.18 10.06 -3.36
N TYR A 98 -2.32 11.05 -3.11
CA TYR A 98 -1.32 10.95 -2.05
C TYR A 98 -1.92 11.14 -0.66
N GLY A 99 -2.96 11.97 -0.52
CA GLY A 99 -3.69 12.11 0.74
C GLY A 99 -4.37 10.80 1.15
N LEU A 100 -4.99 10.08 0.20
CA LEU A 100 -5.55 8.76 0.48
C LEU A 100 -4.47 7.74 0.84
N ALA A 101 -3.32 7.75 0.17
CA ALA A 101 -2.20 6.89 0.53
C ALA A 101 -1.69 7.17 1.95
N MET A 102 -1.59 8.44 2.35
CA MET A 102 -1.21 8.83 3.72
C MET A 102 -2.24 8.39 4.75
N LEU A 103 -3.53 8.63 4.50
CA LEU A 103 -4.62 8.22 5.40
C LEU A 103 -4.68 6.70 5.54
N GLY A 104 -4.57 5.96 4.44
CA GLY A 104 -4.51 4.49 4.45
C GLY A 104 -3.30 3.97 5.21
N SER A 105 -2.15 4.63 5.06
CA SER A 105 -0.91 4.30 5.78
C SER A 105 -1.05 4.53 7.29
N ALA A 106 -1.68 5.66 7.69
CA ALA A 106 -1.95 5.97 9.09
C ALA A 106 -2.96 4.96 9.70
N ALA A 107 -4.02 4.62 8.97
CA ALA A 107 -4.98 3.60 9.40
C ALA A 107 -4.31 2.23 9.56
N ALA A 108 -3.48 1.80 8.60
CA ALA A 108 -2.72 0.56 8.70
C ALA A 108 -1.77 0.56 9.91
N ALA A 109 -1.07 1.67 10.16
CA ALA A 109 -0.22 1.82 11.34
C ALA A 109 -1.02 1.76 12.64
N ALA A 110 -2.20 2.40 12.70
CA ALA A 110 -3.07 2.33 13.86
C ALA A 110 -3.52 0.88 14.14
N VAL A 111 -3.98 0.17 13.12
CA VAL A 111 -4.41 -1.23 13.24
C VAL A 111 -3.26 -2.14 13.64
N LEU A 112 -2.09 -2.03 13.01
CA LEU A 112 -0.99 -2.96 13.24
C LEU A 112 -0.20 -2.66 14.52
N LEU A 113 -0.08 -1.39 14.93
CA LEU A 113 0.82 -0.99 16.02
C LEU A 113 0.10 -0.61 17.31
N LEU A 114 -1.17 -0.18 17.24
CA LEU A 114 -1.92 0.29 18.41
C LEU A 114 -2.90 -0.76 18.97
N ASN A 115 -3.44 -1.65 18.12
CA ASN A 115 -4.17 -2.81 18.62
C ASN A 115 -3.17 -3.83 19.19
N ARG A 116 -3.16 -3.92 20.52
CA ARG A 116 -2.50 -4.97 21.28
C ARG A 116 -3.53 -5.73 22.08
#